data_AF-A0A8T4WQ75-F1
#
_entry.id   AF-A0A8T4WQ75-F1
#
_cell.length_a   1.000
_cell.length_b   1.000
_cell.length_c   1.000
_cell.angle_alpha   90.00
_cell.angle_beta   90.00
_cell.angle_gamma   90.00
#
_symmetry.space_group_name_H-M   'P 1'
#
loop_
_entity.id
_entity.type
_entity.pdbx_description
1 polymer ?
#
loop_
_entity_poly.entity_id
_entity_poly.type
_entity_poly.pdbx_seq_one_letter_code
_entity_poly.pdbx_strand_id
1 'polypeptide(L)'
;MSLQNLLESVQKNINEGNIKYALLDLKSAKGMAPNDWRVAYYYGRCYLETGELDKAIDNLKTAHDAQPIPTVSYFLANAYVRNKNWPEAATVAQGALAQEVDDTVTEAALNYILSGANMEQGNLDKAIAAAERAAELQPQDNDYKTHLERLRKAKG
;
A
#
# COMPACT_ATOMS: atom_id res chain seq x y z
N MET A 1 14.49 24.45 9.17
CA MET A 1 13.37 23.51 9.04
C MET A 1 13.90 22.11 9.37
N SER A 2 13.23 21.32 10.21
CA SER A 2 13.67 19.97 10.55
C SER A 2 13.22 18.96 9.49
N LEU A 3 13.83 17.77 9.46
CA LEU A 3 13.36 16.67 8.60
C LEU A 3 11.90 16.32 8.92
N GLN A 4 11.55 16.25 10.20
CA GLN A 4 10.19 15.94 10.65
C GLN A 4 9.16 16.92 10.08
N ASN A 5 9.42 18.23 10.16
CA ASN A 5 8.51 19.24 9.62
C ASN A 5 8.36 19.14 8.09
N LEU A 6 9.44 18.78 7.38
CA LEU A 6 9.36 18.53 5.93
C LEU A 6 8.47 17.32 5.64
N LEU A 7 8.65 16.20 6.36
CA LEU A 7 7.85 14.99 6.13
C LEU A 7 6.36 15.20 6.48
N GLU A 8 6.06 16.00 7.50
CA GLU A 8 4.68 16.41 7.82
C GLU A 8 4.07 17.27 6.69
N SER A 9 4.82 18.23 6.15
CA SER A 9 4.41 19.01 4.98
C SER A 9 4.17 18.13 3.76
N VAL A 10 5.06 17.17 3.50
CA VAL A 10 4.93 16.19 2.41
C VAL A 10 3.66 15.38 2.56
N GLN A 11 3.41 14.81 3.74
CA GLN A 11 2.21 14.01 4.01
C GLN A 11 0.93 14.82 3.80
N LYS A 12 0.90 16.06 4.29
CA LYS A 12 -0.22 16.97 4.08
C LYS A 12 -0.45 17.24 2.60
N ASN A 13 0.61 17.59 1.87
CA ASN A 13 0.52 17.89 0.45
C ASN A 13 0.06 16.67 -0.37
N ILE A 14 0.46 15.45 -0.01
CA ILE A 14 -0.07 14.23 -0.64
C ILE A 14 -1.58 14.10 -0.41
N ASN A 15 -2.04 14.28 0.83
CA ASN A 15 -3.45 14.16 1.18
C ASN A 15 -4.33 15.22 0.48
N GLU A 16 -3.77 16.40 0.19
CA GLU A 16 -4.45 17.49 -0.53
C GLU A 16 -4.32 17.37 -2.07
N GLY A 17 -3.64 16.34 -2.59
CA GLY A 17 -3.38 16.17 -4.03
C GLY A 17 -2.32 17.15 -4.58
N ASN A 18 -1.65 17.88 -3.69
CA ASN A 18 -0.61 18.87 -3.96
C ASN A 18 0.77 18.21 -4.24
N ILE A 19 0.81 17.21 -5.13
CA ILE A 19 1.98 16.33 -5.33
C ILE A 19 3.24 17.10 -5.74
N LYS A 20 3.09 18.18 -6.51
CA LYS A 20 4.22 19.05 -6.88
C LYS A 20 4.92 19.66 -5.67
N TYR A 21 4.16 20.09 -4.66
CA TYR A 21 4.72 20.67 -3.43
C TYR A 21 5.34 19.58 -2.55
N ALA A 22 4.70 18.41 -2.47
CA ALA A 22 5.27 17.24 -1.78
C ALA A 22 6.65 16.85 -2.36
N LEU A 23 6.80 16.81 -3.68
CA LEU A 23 8.08 16.49 -4.33
C LEU A 23 9.17 17.55 -4.10
N LEU A 24 8.79 18.83 -3.96
CA LEU A 24 9.72 19.91 -3.63
C LEU A 24 10.27 19.74 -2.20
N ASP A 25 9.38 19.47 -1.25
CA ASP A 25 9.77 19.23 0.14
C ASP A 25 10.59 17.95 0.27
N LEU A 26 10.25 16.90 -0.48
CA LEU A 26 11.01 15.66 -0.52
C LEU A 26 12.42 15.85 -1.07
N LYS A 27 12.61 16.75 -2.04
CA LYS A 27 13.96 17.09 -2.53
C LYS A 27 14.82 17.68 -1.41
N SER A 28 14.23 18.54 -0.58
CA SER A 28 14.90 19.10 0.59
C SER A 28 15.16 18.03 1.65
N ALA A 29 14.18 17.17 1.93
CA ALA A 29 14.30 16.07 2.90
C ALA A 29 15.41 15.09 2.50
N LYS A 30 15.51 14.73 1.22
CA LYS A 30 16.57 13.87 0.68
C LYS A 30 17.95 14.50 0.82
N GLY A 31 18.07 15.82 0.67
CA GLY A 31 19.33 16.54 0.92
C GLY A 31 19.76 16.51 2.39
N MET A 32 18.80 16.48 3.32
CA MET A 32 19.06 16.42 4.76
C MET A 32 19.35 15.00 5.26
N ALA A 33 18.61 14.00 4.77
CA ALA A 33 18.68 12.63 5.22
C ALA A 33 18.51 11.65 4.03
N PRO A 34 19.56 11.44 3.22
CA PRO A 34 19.46 10.68 1.97
C PRO A 34 19.14 9.19 2.15
N ASN A 35 19.36 8.65 3.35
CA ASN A 35 19.15 7.23 3.68
C ASN A 35 17.94 7.01 4.62
N ASP A 36 17.13 8.04 4.88
CA ASP A 36 15.94 7.88 5.70
C ASP A 36 14.84 7.18 4.90
N TRP A 37 14.41 6.01 5.36
CA TRP A 37 13.41 5.18 4.67
C TRP A 37 12.09 5.93 4.43
N ARG A 38 11.75 6.90 5.28
CA ARG A 38 10.53 7.71 5.13
C ARG A 38 10.59 8.57 3.89
N VAL A 39 11.77 9.06 3.52
CA VAL A 39 11.96 9.85 2.28
C VAL A 39 11.65 8.98 1.06
N ALA A 40 12.19 7.76 1.00
CA ALA A 40 11.89 6.80 -0.06
C ALA A 40 10.40 6.44 -0.07
N TYR A 41 9.81 6.16 1.09
CA TYR A 41 8.38 5.87 1.24
C TYR A 41 7.49 6.97 0.65
N TYR A 42 7.76 8.24 0.97
CA TYR A 42 6.97 9.36 0.48
C TYR A 42 7.20 9.67 -1.01
N TYR A 43 8.40 9.48 -1.54
CA TYR A 43 8.61 9.51 -3.00
C TYR A 43 7.76 8.45 -3.68
N GLY A 44 7.78 7.23 -3.14
CA GLY A 44 6.97 6.12 -3.60
C GLY A 44 5.48 6.44 -3.65
N ARG A 45 4.96 7.05 -2.58
CA ARG A 45 3.56 7.52 -2.54
C ARG A 45 3.27 8.61 -3.55
N CYS A 46 4.14 9.61 -3.70
CA CYS A 46 3.95 10.65 -4.72
C CYS A 46 3.87 10.03 -6.13
N TYR A 47 4.74 9.07 -6.43
CA TYR A 47 4.74 8.38 -7.71
C TYR A 47 3.49 7.53 -7.94
N LEU A 48 2.94 6.91 -6.88
CA LEU A 48 1.64 6.23 -6.95
C LEU A 48 0.53 7.21 -7.35
N GLU A 49 0.43 8.36 -6.69
CA GLU A 49 -0.60 9.35 -7.01
C GLU A 49 -0.51 9.83 -8.46
N THR A 50 0.71 9.97 -9.00
CA THR A 50 0.93 10.35 -10.40
C THR A 50 0.84 9.21 -11.41
N GLY A 51 0.68 7.96 -10.96
CA GLY A 51 0.64 6.78 -11.83
C GLY A 51 1.99 6.35 -12.42
N GLU A 52 3.10 6.87 -11.89
CA GLU A 52 4.46 6.47 -12.29
C GLU A 52 4.85 5.17 -11.55
N LEU A 53 4.20 4.06 -11.92
CA LEU A 53 4.18 2.82 -11.14
C LEU A 53 5.56 2.20 -10.92
N ASP A 54 6.44 2.20 -11.92
CA ASP A 54 7.79 1.65 -11.77
C ASP A 54 8.59 2.44 -10.72
N LYS A 55 8.52 3.78 -10.78
CA LYS A 55 9.20 4.65 -9.79
C LYS A 55 8.60 4.49 -8.40
N ALA A 56 7.28 4.30 -8.31
CA ALA A 56 6.61 4.01 -7.07
C ALA A 56 7.14 2.72 -6.45
N ILE A 57 7.19 1.64 -7.23
CA ILE A 57 7.68 0.33 -6.81
C ILE A 57 9.14 0.45 -6.34
N ASP A 58 10.03 1.06 -7.12
CA ASP A 58 11.46 1.16 -6.74
C ASP A 58 11.66 1.89 -5.40
N ASN A 59 10.97 3.00 -5.20
CA ASN A 59 11.08 3.79 -3.97
C ASN A 59 10.41 3.08 -2.77
N LEU A 60 9.26 2.44 -2.97
CA LEU A 60 8.56 1.70 -1.92
C LEU A 60 9.30 0.42 -1.54
N LYS A 61 9.95 -0.26 -2.49
CA LYS A 61 10.85 -1.39 -2.21
C LYS A 61 12.03 -0.92 -1.37
N THR A 62 12.67 0.19 -1.74
CA THR A 62 13.77 0.76 -0.96
C THR A 62 13.34 1.06 0.48
N ALA A 63 12.14 1.62 0.67
CA ALA A 63 11.59 1.88 1.99
C ALA A 63 11.28 0.58 2.76
N HIS A 64 10.70 -0.42 2.09
CA HIS A 64 10.34 -1.71 2.67
C HIS A 64 11.57 -2.51 3.10
N ASP A 65 12.61 -2.56 2.26
CA ASP A 65 13.86 -3.25 2.54
C ASP A 65 14.59 -2.64 3.74
N ALA A 66 14.47 -1.31 3.93
CA ALA A 66 15.01 -0.62 5.08
C ALA A 66 14.16 -0.77 6.35
N GLN A 67 12.83 -0.75 6.21
CA GLN A 67 11.89 -0.88 7.32
C GLN A 67 10.58 -1.57 6.84
N PRO A 68 10.46 -2.91 7.00
CA PRO A 68 9.38 -3.70 6.40
C PRO A 68 8.05 -3.65 7.17
N ILE A 69 7.64 -2.46 7.63
CA ILE A 69 6.42 -2.29 8.45
C ILE A 69 5.13 -2.41 7.62
N PRO A 70 3.98 -2.74 8.24
CA PRO A 70 2.72 -2.95 7.54
C PRO A 70 2.28 -1.78 6.65
N THR A 71 2.43 -0.53 7.10
CA THR A 71 2.06 0.66 6.31
C THR A 71 2.86 0.78 5.03
N VAL A 72 4.19 0.57 5.07
CA VAL A 72 5.03 0.63 3.86
C VAL A 72 4.68 -0.51 2.92
N SER A 73 4.49 -1.71 3.48
CA SER A 73 4.11 -2.90 2.73
C SER A 73 2.75 -2.76 2.04
N TYR A 74 1.78 -2.09 2.68
CA TYR A 74 0.49 -1.78 2.07
C TYR A 74 0.66 -0.95 0.79
N PHE A 75 1.42 0.15 0.84
CA PHE A 75 1.64 0.98 -0.35
C PHE A 75 2.45 0.22 -1.42
N LEU A 76 3.45 -0.57 -1.05
CA LEU A 76 4.21 -1.38 -1.99
C LEU A 76 3.32 -2.44 -2.68
N ALA A 77 2.49 -3.15 -1.91
CA ALA A 77 1.55 -4.12 -2.45
C ALA A 77 0.51 -3.44 -3.36
N ASN A 78 0.02 -2.25 -2.99
CA ASN A 78 -0.86 -1.45 -3.85
C ASN A 78 -0.18 -1.04 -5.17
N ALA A 79 1.10 -0.67 -5.12
CA ALA A 79 1.89 -0.36 -6.30
C ALA A 79 1.97 -1.56 -7.25
N TYR A 80 2.24 -2.75 -6.71
CA TYR A 80 2.25 -3.98 -7.49
C TYR A 80 0.88 -4.33 -8.08
N VAL A 81 -0.22 -4.18 -7.31
CA VAL A 81 -1.59 -4.34 -7.83
C VAL A 81 -1.84 -3.41 -9.01
N ARG A 82 -1.53 -2.11 -8.88
CA ARG A 82 -1.74 -1.14 -9.96
C ARG A 82 -0.86 -1.45 -11.19
N ASN A 83 0.32 -2.02 -10.96
CA ASN A 83 1.22 -2.49 -12.02
C ASN A 83 0.85 -3.88 -12.56
N LYS A 84 -0.27 -4.48 -12.11
CA LYS A 84 -0.71 -5.84 -12.44
C LYS A 84 0.29 -6.94 -12.10
N ASN A 85 1.20 -6.67 -11.16
CA ASN A 85 2.15 -7.64 -10.67
C ASN A 85 1.57 -8.39 -9.46
N TRP A 86 0.60 -9.24 -9.75
CA TRP A 86 -0.20 -9.95 -8.74
C TRP A 86 0.61 -10.85 -7.80
N PRO A 87 1.63 -11.61 -8.27
CA PRO A 87 2.40 -12.49 -7.37
C PRO A 87 3.14 -11.70 -6.28
N GLU A 88 3.76 -10.58 -6.64
CA GLU A 88 4.51 -9.71 -5.73
C GLU A 88 3.57 -8.94 -4.80
N ALA A 89 2.43 -8.48 -5.30
CA ALA A 89 1.38 -7.90 -4.46
C ALA A 89 0.93 -8.87 -3.36
N ALA A 90 0.65 -10.13 -3.73
CA ALA A 90 0.26 -11.16 -2.78
C ALA A 90 1.37 -11.47 -1.77
N THR A 91 2.62 -11.58 -2.24
CA THR A 91 3.78 -11.88 -1.39
C THR A 91 4.01 -10.78 -0.35
N VAL A 92 4.02 -9.52 -0.78
CA VAL A 92 4.23 -8.38 0.13
C VAL A 92 3.07 -8.24 1.12
N ALA A 93 1.82 -8.39 0.66
CA ALA A 93 0.66 -8.33 1.54
C ALA A 93 0.66 -9.46 2.60
N GLN A 94 1.00 -10.69 2.20
CA GLN A 94 1.13 -11.82 3.13
C GLN A 94 2.26 -11.59 4.15
N GLY A 95 3.42 -11.10 3.70
CA GLY A 95 4.54 -10.79 4.59
C GLY A 95 4.21 -9.69 5.60
N ALA A 96 3.39 -8.71 5.21
CA ALA A 96 2.90 -7.68 6.11
C ALA A 96 1.90 -8.22 7.15
N LEU A 97 0.96 -9.07 6.72
CA LEU A 97 -0.04 -9.70 7.59
C LEU A 97 0.55 -10.73 8.56
N ALA A 98 1.77 -11.21 8.31
CA ALA A 98 2.51 -12.07 9.24
C ALA A 98 3.17 -11.29 10.40
N GLN A 99 3.12 -9.96 10.37
CA GLN A 99 3.62 -9.08 11.44
C GLN A 99 2.46 -8.61 12.32
N GLU A 100 2.80 -7.98 13.46
CA GLU A 100 1.79 -7.24 14.23
C GLU A 100 1.31 -6.03 13.40
N VAL A 101 0.01 -5.98 13.15
CA VAL A 101 -0.64 -4.88 12.45
C VAL A 101 -1.44 -4.10 13.49
N ASP A 102 -0.96 -2.90 13.82
CA ASP A 102 -1.47 -2.11 14.95
C ASP A 102 -2.93 -1.66 14.79
N ASP A 103 -3.44 -1.62 13.55
CA ASP A 103 -4.77 -1.11 13.26
C ASP A 103 -5.55 -1.99 12.26
N THR A 104 -6.85 -2.13 12.53
CA THR A 104 -7.75 -2.97 11.73
C THR A 104 -8.03 -2.40 10.34
N VAL A 105 -7.73 -1.13 10.08
CA VAL A 105 -7.92 -0.50 8.77
C VAL A 105 -6.83 -0.96 7.82
N THR A 106 -5.56 -0.91 8.25
CA THR A 106 -4.41 -1.43 7.51
C THR A 106 -4.51 -2.94 7.32
N GLU A 107 -4.90 -3.70 8.35
CA GLU A 107 -5.09 -5.15 8.22
C GLU A 107 -6.16 -5.49 7.19
N ALA A 108 -7.30 -4.78 7.20
CA ALA A 108 -8.36 -4.98 6.22
C ALA A 108 -7.92 -4.63 4.81
N ALA A 109 -7.20 -3.51 4.64
CA ALA A 109 -6.71 -3.07 3.33
C ALA A 109 -5.65 -4.02 2.74
N LEU A 110 -4.78 -4.59 3.57
CA LEU A 110 -3.84 -5.63 3.16
C LEU A 110 -4.54 -6.92 2.75
N ASN A 111 -5.56 -7.35 3.51
CA ASN A 111 -6.39 -8.51 3.14
C ASN A 111 -7.16 -8.28 1.85
N TYR A 112 -7.64 -7.06 1.61
CA TYR A 112 -8.30 -6.69 0.36
C TYR A 112 -7.34 -6.78 -0.85
N ILE A 113 -6.12 -6.25 -0.72
CA ILE A 113 -5.08 -6.39 -1.75
C ILE A 113 -4.76 -7.87 -1.99
N LEU A 114 -4.55 -8.63 -0.92
CA LEU A 114 -4.25 -10.05 -1.02
C LEU A 114 -5.38 -10.83 -1.72
N SER A 115 -6.62 -10.47 -1.43
CA SER A 115 -7.79 -11.05 -2.06
C SER A 115 -7.81 -10.80 -3.57
N GLY A 116 -7.68 -9.53 -3.98
CA GLY A 116 -7.65 -9.16 -5.40
C GLY A 116 -6.49 -9.82 -6.14
N ALA A 117 -5.29 -9.82 -5.55
CA ALA A 117 -4.12 -10.47 -6.15
C ALA A 117 -4.29 -11.98 -6.31
N ASN A 118 -4.94 -12.67 -5.37
CA ASN A 118 -5.24 -14.10 -5.50
C ASN A 118 -6.33 -14.38 -6.54
N MET A 119 -7.35 -13.52 -6.66
CA MET A 119 -8.39 -13.64 -7.67
C MET A 119 -7.78 -13.60 -9.08
N GLU A 120 -6.93 -12.62 -9.36
CA GLU A 120 -6.26 -12.46 -10.65
C GLU A 120 -5.30 -13.63 -10.98
N GLN A 121 -4.80 -14.32 -9.96
CA GLN A 121 -4.00 -15.54 -10.11
C GLN A 121 -4.84 -16.82 -10.22
N GLY A 122 -6.17 -16.73 -10.19
CA GLY A 122 -7.08 -17.90 -10.23
C GLY A 122 -7.18 -18.66 -8.90
N ASN A 123 -6.58 -18.15 -7.83
CA ASN A 123 -6.60 -18.75 -6.49
C ASN A 123 -7.88 -18.35 -5.73
N LEU A 124 -9.04 -18.70 -6.27
CA LEU A 124 -10.34 -18.19 -5.82
C LEU A 124 -10.63 -18.47 -4.33
N ASP A 125 -10.24 -19.64 -3.82
CA ASP A 125 -10.43 -19.98 -2.39
C ASP A 125 -9.63 -19.06 -1.47
N LYS A 126 -8.37 -18.77 -1.83
CA LYS A 126 -7.53 -17.83 -1.07
C LYS A 126 -8.06 -16.40 -1.18
N ALA A 127 -8.59 -16.04 -2.35
CA ALA A 127 -9.20 -14.73 -2.58
C ALA A 127 -10.41 -14.53 -1.65
N ILE A 128 -11.30 -15.53 -1.56
CA ILE A 128 -12.47 -15.48 -0.68
C ILE A 128 -12.06 -15.37 0.78
N ALA A 129 -11.14 -16.21 1.25
CA ALA A 129 -10.69 -16.18 2.65
C ALA A 129 -10.12 -14.81 3.06
N ALA A 130 -9.31 -14.19 2.20
CA ALA A 130 -8.79 -12.86 2.46
C ALA A 130 -9.89 -11.77 2.39
N ALA A 131 -10.86 -11.89 1.47
CA ALA A 131 -11.99 -10.95 1.39
C ALA A 131 -12.92 -11.05 2.61
N GLU A 132 -13.15 -12.26 3.13
CA GLU A 132 -13.89 -12.49 4.38
C GLU A 132 -13.21 -11.76 5.53
N ARG A 133 -11.90 -11.92 5.68
CA ARG A 133 -11.15 -11.23 6.72
C ARG A 133 -11.25 -9.71 6.61
N ALA A 134 -11.13 -9.14 5.41
CA ALA A 134 -11.28 -7.70 5.19
C ALA A 134 -12.69 -7.21 5.59
N ALA A 135 -13.74 -7.93 5.19
CA ALA A 135 -15.12 -7.59 5.50
C ALA A 135 -15.48 -7.76 6.99
N GLU A 136 -14.86 -8.73 7.69
CA GLU A 136 -15.01 -8.90 9.14
C GLU A 136 -14.38 -7.75 9.93
N LEU A 137 -13.21 -7.28 9.51
CA LEU A 137 -12.47 -6.20 10.17
C LEU A 137 -13.13 -4.84 9.99
N GLN A 138 -13.72 -4.60 8.81
CA GLN A 138 -14.41 -3.35 8.47
C GLN A 138 -15.83 -3.65 7.96
N PRO A 139 -16.76 -4.06 8.84
CA PRO A 139 -18.09 -4.49 8.45
C PRO A 139 -19.00 -3.35 7.98
N GLN A 140 -18.56 -2.10 8.07
CA GLN A 140 -19.28 -0.94 7.52
C GLN A 140 -18.77 -0.54 6.13
N ASP A 141 -17.66 -1.12 5.67
CA ASP A 141 -17.13 -0.86 4.34
C ASP A 141 -17.87 -1.71 3.30
N ASN A 142 -18.62 -1.03 2.43
CA ASN A 142 -19.40 -1.69 1.39
C ASN A 142 -18.53 -2.22 0.24
N ASP A 143 -17.32 -1.69 0.05
CA ASP A 143 -16.43 -2.15 -1.01
C ASP A 143 -15.93 -3.56 -0.72
N TYR A 144 -15.56 -3.84 0.54
CA TYR A 144 -15.13 -5.18 0.96
C TYR A 144 -16.27 -6.20 0.87
N LYS A 145 -17.48 -5.84 1.28
CA LYS A 145 -18.67 -6.69 1.12
C LYS A 145 -18.96 -7.00 -0.34
N THR A 146 -19.00 -5.96 -1.18
CA THR A 146 -19.29 -6.10 -2.61
C THR A 146 -18.24 -6.97 -3.30
N HIS A 147 -16.97 -6.81 -2.94
CA HIS A 147 -15.88 -7.65 -3.45
C HIS A 147 -16.04 -9.11 -3.04
N LEU A 148 -16.33 -9.38 -1.77
CA LEU A 148 -16.59 -10.74 -1.27
C LEU A 148 -17.78 -11.40 -1.98
N GLU A 149 -18.88 -10.68 -2.16
CA GLU A 149 -20.06 -11.19 -2.87
C GLU A 149 -19.75 -11.56 -4.33
N ARG A 150 -18.96 -10.73 -5.02
CA ARG A 150 -18.50 -11.03 -6.39
C ARG A 150 -17.67 -12.29 -6.44
N LEU A 151 -16.75 -12.48 -5.50
CA LEU A 151 -15.92 -13.69 -5.43
C LEU A 151 -16.74 -14.95 -5.15
N ARG A 152 -17.72 -14.86 -4.23
CA ARG A 152 -18.62 -15.98 -3.92
C ARG A 152 -19.44 -16.37 -5.14
N LYS A 153 -20.02 -15.39 -5.86
CA LYS A 153 -20.76 -15.62 -7.11
C LYS A 153 -19.89 -16.20 -8.23
N ALA A 154 -18.61 -15.82 -8.29
CA ALA A 154 -17.68 -16.39 -9.25
C ALA A 154 -17.36 -17.88 -8.95
N LYS A 155 -17.54 -18.31 -7.69
CA LYS A 155 -17.32 -19.70 -7.26
C LYS A 155 -18.54 -20.61 -7.50
N GLY A 156 -19.76 -20.07 -7.48
CA GLY A 156 -21.02 -20.80 -7.71
C GLY A 156 -22.25 -19.97 -7.36
#